data_AF-A0A6J8A0H9-F1
#
_entry.id   AF-A0A6J8A0H9-F1
#
_cell.length_a   1.000
_cell.length_b   1.000
_cell.length_c   1.000
_cell.angle_alpha   90.00
_cell.angle_beta   90.00
_cell.angle_gamma   90.00
#
_symmetry.space_group_name_H-M   'P 1'
#
loop_
_entity.id
_entity.type
_entity.pdbx_description
1 polymer ?
#
loop_
_entity_poly.entity_id
_entity_poly.type
_entity_poly.pdbx_seq_one_letter_code
_entity_poly.pdbx_strand_id
1 'polypeptide(L)'
;MAARFEMKLNVSKIQRDQITKFIEDQDWKDVIAEVKDVPLKRKRKHETARCSFQQFCVSTTIECEMQQEISASGGGVNEPQGTVGNQGKCPVCLVGPCVIISNSSAPWIGQGQLPSPENSGIRKKIYKRFWKIMDDLGVWYTEECLNRKKNIGGGEWVVYDRRKIMPKCVLDLARSKFPNPKDITYIGHQWE
;
A
#
# COMPACT_ATOMS: atom_id res chain seq x y z
N MET A 1 46.52 2.33 -22.53
CA MET A 1 45.23 1.79 -23.00
C MET A 1 44.13 2.61 -22.34
N ALA A 2 43.44 3.47 -23.08
CA ALA A 2 42.38 4.31 -22.53
C ALA A 2 41.12 3.46 -22.27
N ALA A 3 40.57 3.53 -21.06
CA ALA A 3 39.34 2.83 -20.70
C ALA A 3 38.14 3.52 -21.39
N ARG A 4 37.43 2.78 -22.23
CA ARG A 4 36.23 3.27 -22.93
C ARG A 4 35.00 2.99 -22.06
N PHE A 5 34.34 4.04 -21.58
CA PHE A 5 33.10 3.92 -20.81
C PHE A 5 31.89 4.08 -21.75
N GLU A 6 31.04 3.06 -21.81
CA GLU A 6 29.74 3.12 -22.49
C GLU A 6 28.61 3.23 -21.46
N MET A 7 27.79 4.28 -21.56
CA MET A 7 26.62 4.47 -20.70
C MET A 7 25.35 4.54 -21.55
N LYS A 8 24.40 3.61 -21.34
CA LYS A 8 23.14 3.55 -22.07
C LYS A 8 22.04 4.26 -21.29
N LEU A 9 21.61 5.41 -21.77
CA LEU A 9 20.52 6.18 -21.17
C LEU A 9 19.24 6.08 -22.02
N ASN A 10 18.10 5.96 -21.35
CA ASN A 10 16.79 5.97 -22.00
C ASN A 10 16.16 7.35 -21.77
N VAL A 11 16.41 8.29 -22.69
CA VAL A 11 16.05 9.71 -22.54
C VAL A 11 15.06 10.15 -23.61
N SER A 12 14.19 11.10 -23.25
CA SER A 12 13.31 11.76 -24.22
C SER A 12 14.10 12.64 -25.20
N LYS A 13 13.49 13.03 -26.33
CA LYS A 13 14.12 13.90 -27.34
C LYS A 13 14.61 15.23 -26.75
N ILE A 14 13.80 15.86 -25.91
CA ILE A 14 14.14 17.14 -25.24
C ILE A 14 15.35 16.97 -24.32
N GLN A 15 15.39 15.86 -23.57
CA GLN A 15 16.52 15.57 -22.68
C GLN A 15 17.80 15.26 -23.46
N ARG A 16 17.70 14.62 -24.64
CA ARG A 16 18.84 14.41 -25.54
C ARG A 16 19.44 15.75 -25.95
N ASP A 17 18.63 16.68 -26.44
CA ASP A 17 19.12 17.96 -26.94
C ASP A 17 19.81 18.78 -25.83
N GLN A 18 19.30 18.70 -24.60
CA GLN A 18 19.93 19.30 -23.42
C GLN A 18 21.26 18.64 -23.05
N ILE A 19 21.33 17.30 -23.09
CA ILE A 19 22.55 16.54 -22.80
C ILE A 19 23.62 16.80 -23.87
N THR A 20 23.24 16.78 -25.15
CA THR A 20 24.16 17.06 -26.27
C THR A 20 24.74 18.46 -26.15
N LYS A 21 23.89 19.47 -25.91
CA LYS A 21 24.35 20.84 -25.73
C LYS A 21 25.29 20.98 -24.53
N PHE A 22 24.98 20.31 -23.42
CA PHE A 22 25.85 20.31 -22.23
C PHE A 22 27.22 19.66 -22.49
N ILE A 23 27.26 18.59 -23.29
CA ILE A 23 28.52 17.92 -23.68
C ILE A 23 29.35 18.81 -24.63
N GLU A 24 28.70 19.49 -25.57
CA GLU A 24 29.34 20.43 -26.50
C GLU A 24 29.95 21.64 -25.78
N ASP A 25 29.26 22.19 -24.78
CA ASP A 25 29.70 23.37 -24.01
C ASP A 25 30.91 23.09 -23.09
N GLN A 26 31.20 21.83 -22.76
CA GLN A 26 32.23 21.45 -21.78
C GLN A 26 33.56 20.97 -22.40
N ASP A 27 33.69 20.95 -23.73
CA ASP A 27 34.90 20.51 -24.46
C ASP A 27 35.37 19.08 -24.12
N TRP A 28 34.43 18.14 -23.95
CA TRP A 28 34.71 16.73 -23.63
C TRP A 28 35.11 15.93 -24.88
N LYS A 29 36.27 16.28 -25.48
CA LYS A 29 36.78 15.69 -26.73
C LYS A 29 37.02 14.17 -26.69
N ASP A 30 37.09 13.57 -25.50
CA ASP A 30 37.39 12.14 -25.33
C ASP A 30 36.16 11.25 -25.09
N VAL A 31 34.94 11.81 -25.03
CA VAL A 31 33.71 11.04 -24.73
C VAL A 31 32.89 10.83 -26.01
N ILE A 32 33.04 9.65 -26.63
CA ILE A 32 32.18 9.22 -27.73
C ILE A 32 30.85 8.69 -27.15
N ALA A 33 29.85 9.57 -27.03
CA ALA A 33 28.51 9.19 -26.61
C ALA A 33 27.65 8.79 -27.84
N GLU A 34 27.39 7.49 -28.02
CA GLU A 34 26.46 7.01 -29.05
C GLU A 34 25.03 6.94 -28.47
N VAL A 35 24.17 7.90 -28.83
CA VAL A 35 22.78 7.93 -28.37
C VAL A 35 21.89 7.12 -29.33
N LYS A 36 21.41 5.96 -28.91
CA LYS A 36 20.49 5.11 -29.71
C LYS A 36 19.03 5.40 -29.37
N ASP A 37 18.21 5.60 -30.40
CA ASP A 37 16.76 5.71 -30.29
C ASP A 37 16.12 4.35 -29.99
N VAL A 38 15.58 4.19 -28.79
CA VAL A 38 14.73 3.04 -28.44
C VAL A 38 13.27 3.45 -28.60
N PRO A 39 12.47 2.80 -29.46
CA PRO A 39 11.07 3.15 -29.64
C PRO A 39 10.27 2.97 -28.33
N LEU A 40 9.70 4.07 -27.85
CA LEU A 40 8.87 4.11 -26.65
C LEU A 40 7.58 3.30 -26.89
N LYS A 41 7.47 2.12 -26.26
CA LYS A 41 6.19 1.42 -26.14
C LYS A 41 5.21 2.32 -25.36
N ARG A 42 4.22 2.88 -26.07
CA ARG A 42 3.12 3.69 -25.52
C ARG A 42 2.42 2.94 -24.38
N LYS A 43 2.74 3.26 -23.13
CA LYS A 43 1.89 2.93 -21.99
C LYS A 43 0.83 4.02 -21.86
N ARG A 44 -0.45 3.62 -21.89
CA ARG A 44 -1.61 4.49 -21.63
C ARG A 44 -1.40 5.17 -20.26
N LYS A 45 -1.23 6.48 -20.25
CA LYS A 45 -1.19 7.28 -19.02
C LYS A 45 -2.59 7.31 -18.42
N HIS A 46 -2.73 6.78 -17.21
CA HIS A 46 -3.85 7.14 -16.34
C HIS A 46 -3.33 8.27 -15.46
N GLU A 47 -3.63 9.50 -15.87
CA GLU A 47 -3.22 10.72 -15.19
C GLU A 47 -4.01 10.82 -13.89
N THR A 48 -3.33 10.71 -12.75
CA THR A 48 -3.93 10.96 -11.43
C THR A 48 -3.42 12.32 -10.99
N ALA A 49 -4.28 13.34 -11.11
CA ALA A 49 -4.02 14.65 -10.57
C ALA A 49 -3.95 14.54 -9.05
N ARG A 50 -2.76 14.82 -8.51
CA ARG A 50 -2.48 14.86 -7.08
C ARG A 50 -2.88 16.26 -6.61
N CYS A 51 -4.10 16.40 -6.08
CA CYS A 51 -4.55 17.65 -5.50
C CYS A 51 -3.97 17.76 -4.08
N SER A 52 -2.97 18.64 -3.92
CA SER A 52 -2.55 19.18 -2.65
C SER A 52 -3.64 20.10 -2.12
N PHE A 53 -4.34 19.69 -1.06
CA PHE A 53 -5.08 20.63 -0.24
C PHE A 53 -4.74 20.40 1.23
N GLN A 54 -3.83 21.26 1.68
CA GLN A 54 -3.56 21.50 3.08
C GLN A 54 -4.74 22.32 3.64
N GLN A 55 -5.18 21.92 4.83
CA GLN A 55 -5.62 22.84 5.89
C GLN A 55 -7.04 23.42 5.78
N PHE A 56 -7.95 22.90 6.61
CA PHE A 56 -8.67 23.75 7.57
C PHE A 56 -9.16 22.90 8.74
N CYS A 57 -8.60 23.19 9.92
CA CYS A 57 -9.13 22.76 11.21
C CYS A 57 -10.22 23.74 11.60
N VAL A 58 -11.41 23.27 11.98
CA VAL A 58 -12.32 24.05 12.82
C VAL A 58 -12.85 23.14 13.92
N SER A 59 -12.44 23.47 15.13
CA SER A 59 -12.95 22.95 16.39
C SER A 59 -14.45 23.21 16.50
N THR A 60 -15.21 22.25 17.00
CA THR A 60 -16.48 22.52 17.66
C THR A 60 -16.56 21.66 18.91
N THR A 61 -16.27 22.32 20.03
CA THR A 61 -16.67 21.92 21.38
C THR A 61 -18.20 21.82 21.42
N ILE A 62 -18.72 20.66 21.78
CA ILE A 62 -20.04 20.55 22.39
C ILE A 62 -19.83 19.82 23.71
N GLU A 63 -19.77 20.64 24.76
CA GLU A 63 -20.05 20.22 26.12
C GLU A 63 -21.56 19.94 26.22
N CYS A 64 -21.94 18.79 26.78
CA CYS A 64 -23.21 18.65 27.49
C CYS A 64 -23.02 17.64 28.62
N GLU A 65 -23.11 18.20 29.82
CA GLU A 65 -23.15 17.63 31.16
C GLU A 65 -24.07 16.40 31.24
N MET A 66 -23.58 15.30 31.84
CA MET A 66 -23.68 14.99 33.27
C MET A 66 -25.13 14.83 33.74
N GLN A 67 -25.59 13.58 33.82
CA GLN A 67 -26.39 13.13 34.94
C GLN A 67 -26.08 11.68 35.27
N GLN A 68 -25.81 11.51 36.55
CA GLN A 68 -25.30 10.36 37.26
C GLN A 68 -26.48 9.71 37.96
N GLU A 69 -26.70 8.41 37.80
CA GLU A 69 -27.25 7.60 38.89
C GLU A 69 -26.46 6.30 39.00
N ILE A 70 -26.05 6.07 40.24
CA ILE A 70 -25.18 5.01 40.71
C ILE A 70 -26.08 3.84 41.07
N SER A 71 -25.74 2.62 40.67
CA SER A 71 -26.27 1.41 41.29
C SER A 71 -25.20 0.32 41.28
N ALA A 72 -24.84 -0.09 42.48
CA ALA A 72 -23.78 -1.04 42.78
C ALA A 72 -24.20 -2.50 42.53
N SER A 73 -23.27 -3.30 42.02
CA SER A 73 -23.07 -4.76 42.21
C SER A 73 -22.10 -5.18 41.10
N GLY A 74 -20.90 -5.72 41.32
CA GLY A 74 -20.52 -6.81 42.21
C GLY A 74 -19.99 -7.93 41.30
N GLY A 75 -18.69 -8.26 41.40
CA GLY A 75 -18.12 -9.43 40.72
C GLY A 75 -16.80 -9.14 40.01
N GLY A 76 -15.69 -9.41 40.69
CA GLY A 76 -14.36 -9.40 40.09
C GLY A 76 -14.15 -10.59 39.16
N VAL A 77 -13.48 -10.32 38.04
CA VAL A 77 -12.70 -11.31 37.30
C VAL A 77 -11.44 -10.58 36.82
N ASN A 78 -10.28 -11.07 37.24
CA ASN A 78 -8.98 -10.60 36.76
C ASN A 78 -8.80 -11.04 35.31
N GLU A 79 -8.80 -10.09 34.37
CA GLU A 79 -8.42 -10.31 32.98
C GLU A 79 -7.29 -9.33 32.62
N PRO A 80 -6.19 -9.78 31.97
CA PRO A 80 -4.92 -9.09 32.04
C PRO A 80 -4.91 -7.79 31.24
N GLN A 81 -4.28 -6.79 31.85
CA GLN A 81 -4.00 -5.47 31.30
C GLN A 81 -3.33 -5.56 29.92
N GLY A 82 -4.13 -5.31 28.88
CA GLY A 82 -3.64 -4.92 27.55
C GLY A 82 -3.44 -3.42 27.51
N THR A 83 -2.18 -3.01 27.40
CA THR A 83 -1.69 -1.63 27.22
C THR A 83 -2.64 -0.72 26.44
N VAL A 84 -2.99 0.42 27.04
CA VAL A 84 -3.61 1.58 26.37
C VAL A 84 -2.66 2.09 25.30
N GLY A 85 -2.94 1.80 24.03
CA GLY A 85 -2.19 2.29 22.87
C GLY A 85 -3.00 2.09 21.59
N ASN A 86 -3.24 3.18 20.84
CA ASN A 86 -4.06 3.28 19.62
C ASN A 86 -5.60 3.22 19.83
N GLN A 87 -6.19 4.31 20.33
CA GLN A 87 -7.61 4.51 20.67
C GLN A 87 -8.57 4.52 19.44
N GLY A 88 -8.58 3.46 18.62
CA GLY A 88 -9.59 3.26 17.56
C GLY A 88 -9.07 2.72 16.23
N LYS A 89 -7.75 2.46 16.10
CA LYS A 89 -7.17 1.89 14.88
C LYS A 89 -7.05 0.37 14.98
N CYS A 90 -7.29 -0.33 13.89
CA CYS A 90 -7.07 -1.76 13.80
C CYS A 90 -5.57 -2.07 13.90
N PRO A 91 -5.14 -2.98 14.80
CA PRO A 91 -3.73 -3.32 14.94
C PRO A 91 -3.15 -4.02 13.70
N VAL A 92 -4.00 -4.55 12.83
CA VAL A 92 -3.60 -5.30 11.63
C VAL A 92 -3.55 -4.41 10.39
N CYS A 93 -4.61 -3.66 10.06
CA CYS A 93 -4.58 -2.79 8.88
C CYS A 93 -4.14 -1.35 9.18
N LEU A 94 -3.96 -0.98 10.45
CA LEU A 94 -3.52 0.34 10.90
C LEU A 94 -4.50 1.49 10.56
N VAL A 95 -5.74 1.15 10.17
CA VAL A 95 -6.83 2.10 9.87
C VAL A 95 -7.86 2.04 10.99
N GLY A 96 -8.39 3.20 11.39
CA GLY A 96 -9.45 3.33 12.39
C GLY A 96 -10.70 4.00 11.81
N PRO A 97 -11.88 3.36 11.83
CA PRO A 97 -12.10 1.94 12.18
C PRO A 97 -11.43 1.00 11.17
N CYS A 98 -11.41 -0.31 11.45
CA CYS A 98 -10.76 -1.30 10.58
C CYS A 98 -11.23 -1.15 9.12
N VAL A 99 -10.32 -1.25 8.15
CA VAL A 99 -10.62 -1.02 6.73
C VAL A 99 -11.77 -1.90 6.22
N ILE A 100 -11.93 -3.11 6.77
CA ILE A 100 -13.03 -4.01 6.43
C ILE A 100 -14.36 -3.56 7.03
N ILE A 101 -14.35 -2.97 8.23
CA ILE A 101 -15.56 -2.48 8.92
C ILE A 101 -16.06 -1.25 8.18
N SER A 102 -15.17 -0.32 7.84
CA SER A 102 -15.51 0.87 7.05
C SER A 102 -16.05 0.55 5.66
N ASN A 103 -15.86 -0.68 5.17
CA ASN A 103 -16.28 -1.10 3.84
C ASN A 103 -17.20 -2.33 3.87
N SER A 104 -17.75 -2.73 5.02
CA SER A 104 -18.49 -4.01 5.16
C SER A 104 -19.68 -4.12 4.22
N SER A 105 -20.36 -2.99 3.98
CA SER A 105 -21.54 -2.89 3.10
C SER A 105 -21.19 -2.59 1.64
N ALA A 106 -19.91 -2.58 1.28
CA ALA A 106 -19.52 -2.17 -0.05
C ALA A 106 -19.87 -3.24 -1.11
N PRO A 107 -20.60 -2.88 -2.18
CA PRO A 107 -21.15 -3.86 -3.12
C PRO A 107 -20.06 -4.64 -3.88
N TRP A 108 -18.86 -4.06 -4.02
CA TRP A 108 -17.73 -4.68 -4.71
C TRP A 108 -17.07 -5.84 -3.94
N ILE A 109 -17.40 -6.03 -2.65
CA ILE A 109 -16.96 -7.20 -1.87
C ILE A 109 -17.79 -8.42 -2.28
N GLY A 110 -19.07 -8.23 -2.60
CA GLY A 110 -20.01 -9.30 -2.93
C GLY A 110 -20.50 -10.09 -1.71
N GLN A 111 -21.49 -10.94 -1.96
CA GLN A 111 -22.13 -11.75 -0.91
C GLN A 111 -21.28 -12.95 -0.48
N GLY A 112 -20.39 -13.42 -1.36
CA GLY A 112 -19.62 -14.65 -1.18
C GLY A 112 -20.13 -15.75 -2.09
N GLN A 113 -19.37 -16.83 -2.23
CA GLN A 113 -19.78 -18.02 -2.99
C GLN A 113 -19.11 -19.29 -2.46
N LEU A 114 -19.61 -20.45 -2.89
CA LEU A 114 -19.06 -21.74 -2.50
C LEU A 114 -17.58 -21.89 -2.93
N PRO A 115 -16.83 -22.82 -2.30
CA PRO A 115 -15.46 -23.11 -2.68
C PRO A 115 -15.33 -23.43 -4.18
N SER A 116 -14.55 -22.62 -4.90
CA SER A 116 -14.31 -22.77 -6.34
C SER A 116 -12.90 -22.28 -6.70
N PRO A 117 -12.18 -22.89 -7.66
CA PRO A 117 -10.90 -22.38 -8.15
C PRO A 117 -10.98 -20.94 -8.70
N GLU A 118 -12.14 -20.56 -9.25
CA GLU A 118 -12.41 -19.24 -9.84
C GLU A 118 -12.42 -18.12 -8.79
N ASN A 119 -12.63 -18.48 -7.51
CA ASN A 119 -12.59 -17.55 -6.37
C ASN A 119 -11.27 -16.79 -6.29
N SER A 120 -10.19 -17.37 -6.79
CA SER A 120 -8.88 -16.73 -6.85
C SER A 120 -8.90 -15.40 -7.60
N GLY A 121 -9.63 -15.32 -8.72
CA GLY A 121 -9.79 -14.09 -9.51
C GLY A 121 -10.59 -13.02 -8.77
N ILE A 122 -11.64 -13.43 -8.05
CA ILE A 122 -12.49 -12.53 -7.26
C ILE A 122 -11.69 -11.95 -6.09
N ARG A 123 -10.98 -12.80 -5.33
CA ARG A 123 -10.11 -12.36 -4.23
C ARG A 123 -9.07 -11.36 -4.70
N LYS A 124 -8.43 -11.59 -5.86
CA LYS A 124 -7.46 -10.65 -6.45
C LYS A 124 -8.08 -9.26 -6.70
N LYS A 125 -9.32 -9.20 -7.18
CA LYS A 125 -10.05 -7.92 -7.38
C LYS A 125 -10.31 -7.22 -6.05
N ILE A 126 -10.75 -7.95 -5.03
CA ILE A 126 -10.99 -7.44 -3.66
C ILE A 126 -9.68 -6.90 -3.06
N TYR A 127 -8.59 -7.69 -3.13
CA TYR A 127 -7.28 -7.27 -2.66
C TYR A 127 -6.79 -6.00 -3.36
N LYS A 128 -6.98 -5.88 -4.68
CA LYS A 128 -6.61 -4.67 -5.41
C LYS A 128 -7.38 -3.44 -4.95
N ARG A 129 -8.67 -3.58 -4.62
CA ARG A 129 -9.48 -2.47 -4.10
C ARG A 129 -9.02 -2.03 -2.72
N PHE A 130 -8.86 -2.96 -1.79
CA PHE A 130 -8.31 -2.64 -0.47
C PHE A 130 -6.89 -2.09 -0.55
N TRP A 131 -6.08 -2.61 -1.48
CA TRP A 131 -4.75 -2.09 -1.74
C TRP A 131 -4.79 -0.60 -2.06
N LYS A 132 -5.70 -0.22 -2.96
CA LYS A 132 -5.86 1.17 -3.38
C LYS A 132 -6.39 2.05 -2.24
N ILE A 133 -7.41 1.61 -1.50
CA ILE A 133 -7.95 2.34 -0.35
C ILE A 133 -6.85 2.63 0.67
N MET A 134 -6.02 1.64 1.01
CA MET A 134 -4.93 1.81 1.96
C MET A 134 -3.78 2.68 1.42
N ASP A 135 -3.58 2.69 0.09
CA ASP A 135 -2.62 3.58 -0.57
C ASP A 135 -3.10 5.04 -0.51
N ASP A 136 -4.38 5.27 -0.77
CA ASP A 136 -5.01 6.59 -0.66
C ASP A 136 -4.95 7.14 0.77
N LEU A 137 -5.03 6.25 1.77
CA LEU A 137 -4.85 6.59 3.18
C LEU A 137 -3.38 6.70 3.61
N GLY A 138 -2.42 6.46 2.72
CA GLY A 138 -0.98 6.54 3.03
C GLY A 138 -0.45 5.45 3.95
N VAL A 139 -1.24 4.41 4.26
CA VAL A 139 -0.88 3.39 5.26
C VAL A 139 0.39 2.63 4.87
N TRP A 140 0.61 2.41 3.58
CA TRP A 140 1.76 1.67 3.05
C TRP A 140 3.12 2.32 3.29
N TYR A 141 3.13 3.57 3.75
CA TYR A 141 4.32 4.38 4.00
C TYR A 141 4.51 4.68 5.49
N THR A 142 3.60 4.20 6.34
CA THR A 142 3.73 4.32 7.80
C THR A 142 4.84 3.41 8.33
N GLU A 143 5.54 3.88 9.36
CA GLU A 143 6.65 3.15 9.97
C GLU A 143 6.21 1.77 10.47
N GLU A 144 5.04 1.67 11.10
CA GLU A 144 4.45 0.41 11.57
C GLU A 144 4.26 -0.61 10.41
N CYS A 145 3.79 -0.15 9.25
CA CYS A 145 3.63 -1.02 8.09
C CYS A 145 4.97 -1.46 7.50
N LEU A 146 5.97 -0.57 7.48
CA LEU A 146 7.31 -0.87 6.99
C LEU A 146 8.03 -1.85 7.94
N ASN A 147 7.91 -1.66 9.25
CA ASN A 147 8.48 -2.55 10.26
C ASN A 147 7.84 -3.94 10.20
N ARG A 148 6.52 -4.03 10.01
CA ARG A 148 5.86 -5.32 9.77
C ARG A 148 6.42 -6.01 8.52
N LYS A 149 6.67 -5.25 7.46
CA LYS A 149 7.24 -5.78 6.21
C LYS A 149 8.65 -6.31 6.43
N LYS A 150 9.51 -5.57 7.13
CA LYS A 150 10.87 -6.01 7.53
C LYS A 150 10.82 -7.34 8.29
N ASN A 151 9.93 -7.43 9.27
CA ASN A 151 9.79 -8.62 10.12
C ASN A 151 9.33 -9.86 9.33
N ILE A 152 8.41 -9.69 8.37
CA ILE A 152 7.90 -10.81 7.57
C ILE A 152 8.90 -11.24 6.50
N GLY A 153 9.56 -10.31 5.82
CA GLY A 153 10.50 -10.63 4.75
C GLY A 153 11.94 -10.91 5.22
N GLY A 154 12.21 -10.83 6.53
CA GLY A 154 13.50 -11.21 7.11
C GLY A 154 14.63 -10.20 6.87
N GLY A 155 14.33 -8.89 6.76
CA GLY A 155 15.37 -7.87 6.72
C GLY A 155 14.99 -6.53 6.08
N GLU A 156 15.96 -5.60 6.08
CA GLU A 156 15.84 -4.23 5.54
C GLU A 156 15.56 -4.21 4.02
N TRP A 157 16.17 -5.15 3.27
CA TRP A 157 16.08 -5.23 1.81
C TRP A 157 14.63 -5.26 1.29
N VAL A 158 13.75 -5.87 2.07
CA VAL A 158 12.33 -6.06 1.77
C VAL A 158 11.60 -4.73 1.71
N VAL A 159 12.06 -3.70 2.42
CA VAL A 159 11.42 -2.36 2.40
C VAL A 159 11.47 -1.75 1.01
N TYR A 160 12.54 -1.98 0.28
CA TYR A 160 12.73 -1.48 -1.08
C TYR A 160 11.90 -2.23 -2.13
N ASP A 161 11.39 -3.42 -1.80
CA ASP A 161 10.46 -4.14 -2.67
C ASP A 161 9.17 -3.31 -2.87
N ARG A 162 8.68 -3.22 -4.11
CA ARG A 162 7.46 -2.46 -4.43
C ARG A 162 6.19 -3.15 -3.94
N ARG A 163 6.23 -4.46 -3.72
CA ARG A 163 5.13 -5.29 -3.25
C ARG A 163 4.79 -4.92 -1.82
N LYS A 164 3.50 -4.76 -1.55
CA LYS A 164 2.95 -4.50 -0.22
C LYS A 164 2.33 -5.78 0.33
N ILE A 165 2.47 -6.00 1.63
CA ILE A 165 1.87 -7.16 2.30
C ILE A 165 0.44 -6.79 2.69
N MET A 166 -0.53 -7.51 2.16
CA MET A 166 -1.94 -7.29 2.49
C MET A 166 -2.22 -7.66 3.95
N PRO A 167 -2.91 -6.81 4.74
CA PRO A 167 -3.28 -7.11 6.11
C PRO A 167 -4.11 -8.39 6.25
N LYS A 168 -3.88 -9.12 7.34
CA LYS A 168 -4.59 -10.37 7.64
C LYS A 168 -6.11 -10.19 7.68
N CYS A 169 -6.63 -9.09 8.24
CA CYS A 169 -8.07 -8.84 8.27
C CYS A 169 -8.73 -8.79 6.88
N VAL A 170 -8.02 -8.27 5.86
CA VAL A 170 -8.48 -8.26 4.47
C VAL A 170 -8.38 -9.65 3.85
N LEU A 171 -7.28 -10.37 4.14
CA LEU A 171 -7.11 -11.76 3.68
C LEU A 171 -8.23 -12.65 4.22
N ASP A 172 -8.51 -12.57 5.52
CA ASP A 172 -9.52 -13.38 6.20
C ASP A 172 -10.92 -13.10 5.67
N LEU A 173 -11.28 -11.82 5.47
CA LEU A 173 -12.56 -11.44 4.84
C LEU A 173 -12.73 -12.05 3.44
N ALA A 174 -11.72 -11.90 2.58
CA ALA A 174 -11.83 -12.38 1.21
C ALA A 174 -11.80 -13.91 1.13
N ARG A 175 -11.04 -14.57 2.02
CA ARG A 175 -10.93 -16.04 2.06
C ARG A 175 -12.15 -16.71 2.69
N SER A 176 -12.81 -16.06 3.65
CA SER A 176 -14.07 -16.54 4.21
C SER A 176 -15.22 -16.44 3.22
N LYS A 177 -15.32 -15.33 2.47
CA LYS A 177 -16.37 -15.14 1.45
C LYS A 177 -16.12 -15.92 0.16
N PHE A 178 -14.86 -16.11 -0.23
CA PHE A 178 -14.48 -16.75 -1.50
C PHE A 178 -13.40 -17.82 -1.24
N PRO A 179 -13.77 -18.93 -0.59
CA PRO A 179 -12.82 -19.96 -0.17
C PRO A 179 -12.20 -20.72 -1.35
N ASN A 180 -11.00 -21.28 -1.15
CA ASN A 180 -10.48 -22.29 -2.08
C ASN A 180 -11.17 -23.64 -1.85
N PRO A 181 -11.24 -24.51 -2.88
CA PRO A 181 -11.53 -25.93 -2.69
C PRO A 181 -10.55 -26.58 -1.70
N LYS A 182 -10.99 -27.67 -1.05
CA LYS A 182 -10.21 -28.35 0.00
C LYS A 182 -8.80 -28.76 -0.45
N ASP A 183 -8.65 -29.12 -1.72
CA ASP A 183 -7.38 -29.62 -2.27
C ASP A 183 -6.43 -28.51 -2.76
N ILE A 184 -6.84 -27.23 -2.68
CA ILE A 184 -6.06 -26.09 -3.19
C ILE A 184 -5.64 -25.17 -2.05
N THR A 185 -4.34 -25.17 -1.73
CA THR A 185 -3.79 -24.29 -0.70
C THR A 185 -3.75 -22.82 -1.15
N TYR A 186 -3.78 -21.90 -0.18
CA TYR A 186 -3.60 -20.47 -0.48
C TYR A 186 -2.12 -20.16 -0.69
N ILE A 187 -1.80 -19.62 -1.86
CA ILE A 187 -0.45 -19.10 -2.13
C ILE A 187 -0.27 -17.79 -1.36
N GLY A 188 0.80 -17.71 -0.59
CA GLY A 188 1.19 -16.54 0.20
C GLY A 188 1.79 -15.41 -0.63
N HIS A 189 2.42 -14.46 0.05
CA HIS A 189 3.21 -13.43 -0.61
C HIS A 189 4.45 -14.06 -1.24
N GLN A 190 4.72 -13.73 -2.49
CA GLN A 190 5.95 -14.12 -3.17
C GLN A 190 6.82 -12.87 -3.30
N TRP A 191 8.05 -12.93 -2.80
CA TRP A 191 9.07 -11.93 -3.05
C TRP A 191 9.69 -12.23 -4.43
N GLU A 192 9.88 -11.24 -5.29
CA GLU A 192 10.50 -11.41 -6.62
C GLU A 192 11.91 -10.82 -6.63
#